data_AF-A0A1X0RKF5-F1
#
_entry.id   AF-A0A1X0RKF5-F1
#
_cell.length_a   1.000
_cell.length_b   1.000
_cell.length_c   1.000
_cell.angle_alpha   90.00
_cell.angle_beta   90.00
_cell.angle_gamma   90.00
#
_symmetry.space_group_name_H-M   'P 1'
#
loop_
_entity.id
_entity.type
_entity.pdbx_description
1 polymer ?
#
loop_
_entity_poly.entity_id
_entity_poly.type
_entity_poly.pdbx_seq_one_letter_code
_entity_poly.pdbx_strand_id
1 'polypeptide(L)'
;WRRRTDSLYLPLPQFGCDLPSVIVKDQKKVDRAFITRAIRYCLNAFENTKSFPILMVISINRFSSKKLRDTSFTLAEGDPFYTHPCQSWATKVWVYTPDSISSFTDISPMDPIVAIAYVFMMQQQIIIGMDRYNDPTIQQIYKVSLSIFSVEADVAKQSIEQMQVFCDAVQSQFKKGEHYSISTSASTKAVTKFDQSKSKSLVN
;
A
#
# COMPACT_ATOMS: atom_id res chain seq x y z
N TRP A 1 13.07 0.29 -9.04
CA TRP A 1 12.49 1.50 -8.40
C TRP A 1 10.99 1.32 -8.19
N ARG A 2 10.56 0.62 -7.13
CA ARG A 2 9.15 0.56 -6.71
C ARG A 2 8.98 1.49 -5.51
N ARG A 3 8.47 2.70 -5.72
CA ARG A 3 7.83 3.47 -4.64
C ARG A 3 6.33 3.17 -4.71
N ARG A 4 5.81 2.44 -3.73
CA ARG A 4 4.40 2.01 -3.59
C ARG A 4 3.46 3.16 -3.20
N THR A 5 3.53 4.31 -3.84
CA THR A 5 2.69 5.48 -3.47
C THR A 5 2.02 6.16 -4.66
N ASP A 6 2.05 5.51 -5.82
CA ASP A 6 1.47 6.04 -7.04
C ASP A 6 0.40 5.06 -7.55
N SER A 7 -0.88 5.30 -7.23
CA SER A 7 -1.99 4.43 -7.66
C SER A 7 -2.57 4.92 -8.98
N LEU A 8 -2.18 4.27 -10.08
CA LEU A 8 -2.82 4.39 -11.38
C LEU A 8 -3.97 3.36 -11.44
N TYR A 9 -5.19 3.85 -11.55
CA TYR A 9 -6.37 3.04 -11.78
C TYR A 9 -6.67 3.03 -13.28
N LEU A 10 -6.56 1.84 -13.87
CA LEU A 10 -7.00 1.60 -15.23
C LEU A 10 -8.47 1.19 -15.20
N PRO A 11 -9.29 1.63 -16.16
CA PRO A 11 -10.65 1.12 -16.28
C PRO A 11 -10.59 -0.41 -16.46
N LEU A 12 -11.46 -1.13 -15.73
CA LEU A 12 -11.57 -2.56 -15.95
C LEU A 12 -12.04 -2.81 -17.39
N PRO A 13 -11.53 -3.84 -18.08
CA PRO A 13 -11.92 -4.13 -19.47
C PRO A 13 -13.44 -4.23 -19.67
N GLN A 14 -14.16 -4.68 -18.64
CA GLN A 14 -15.63 -4.80 -18.61
C GLN A 14 -16.39 -3.46 -18.60
N PHE A 15 -15.75 -2.35 -18.26
CA PHE A 15 -16.36 -1.01 -18.23
C PHE A 15 -16.02 -0.16 -19.46
N GLY A 16 -15.37 -0.77 -20.47
CA GLY A 16 -15.07 -0.17 -21.76
C GLY A 16 -13.64 0.36 -21.87
N CYS A 17 -13.06 0.21 -23.06
CA CYS A 17 -11.72 0.72 -23.40
C CYS A 17 -11.66 2.26 -23.50
N ASP A 18 -12.81 2.94 -23.47
CA ASP A 18 -12.91 4.37 -23.77
C ASP A 18 -12.95 5.27 -22.52
N LEU A 19 -12.94 4.69 -21.32
CA LEU A 19 -12.86 5.48 -20.09
C LEU A 19 -11.42 5.97 -19.87
N PRO A 20 -11.21 7.25 -19.51
CA PRO A 20 -9.87 7.74 -19.20
C PRO A 20 -9.35 7.03 -17.94
N SER A 21 -8.05 6.72 -17.94
CA SER A 21 -7.39 6.21 -16.74
C SER A 21 -7.42 7.27 -15.63
N VAL A 22 -7.45 6.86 -14.36
CA VAL A 22 -7.51 7.78 -13.22
C VAL A 22 -6.25 7.60 -12.39
N ILE A 23 -5.52 8.68 -12.16
CA ILE A 23 -4.39 8.71 -11.23
C ILE A 23 -4.87 9.34 -9.94
N VAL A 24 -4.81 8.61 -8.83
CA VAL A 24 -5.11 9.16 -7.51
C VAL A 24 -3.81 9.39 -6.75
N LYS A 25 -3.65 10.57 -6.16
CA LYS A 25 -2.49 10.94 -5.34
C LYS A 25 -2.92 11.58 -4.05
N ASP A 26 -2.56 10.96 -2.94
CA ASP A 26 -2.47 11.65 -1.66
C ASP A 26 -1.16 12.45 -1.62
N GLN A 27 -1.23 13.71 -1.20
CA GLN A 27 -0.04 14.54 -1.01
C GLN A 27 -0.17 15.37 0.25
N LYS A 28 0.92 15.51 0.99
CA LYS A 28 0.95 16.40 2.14
C LYS A 28 0.70 17.86 1.76
N LYS A 29 1.21 18.29 0.61
CA LYS A 29 1.22 19.69 0.17
C LYS A 29 1.30 19.77 -1.35
N VAL A 30 0.50 20.64 -1.95
CA VAL A 30 0.54 20.91 -3.38
C VAL A 30 1.52 22.05 -3.67
N ASP A 31 2.66 21.70 -4.25
CA ASP A 31 3.71 22.65 -4.63
C ASP A 31 4.14 22.47 -6.10
N ARG A 32 5.03 23.33 -6.59
CA ARG A 32 5.52 23.26 -7.97
C ARG A 32 6.24 21.93 -8.25
N ALA A 33 7.00 21.42 -7.28
CA ALA A 33 7.72 20.16 -7.43
C ALA A 33 6.75 18.97 -7.55
N PHE A 34 5.63 18.99 -6.84
CA PHE A 34 4.53 18.05 -7.01
C PHE A 34 3.90 18.19 -8.39
N ILE A 35 3.53 19.40 -8.83
CA ILE A 35 2.92 19.60 -10.15
C ILE A 35 3.82 19.06 -11.26
N THR A 36 5.13 19.34 -11.22
CA THR A 36 6.11 18.79 -12.18
C THR A 36 6.12 17.25 -12.16
N ARG A 37 6.04 16.62 -10.99
CA ARG A 37 5.93 15.15 -10.89
C ARG A 37 4.60 14.65 -11.43
N ALA A 38 3.51 15.35 -11.15
CA ALA A 38 2.16 15.01 -11.60
C ALA A 38 2.05 15.01 -13.13
N ILE A 39 2.63 16.02 -13.79
CA ILE A 39 2.74 16.06 -15.26
C ILE A 39 3.45 14.81 -15.76
N ARG A 40 4.61 14.47 -15.18
CA ARG A 40 5.38 13.27 -15.57
C ARG A 40 4.57 11.99 -15.37
N TYR A 41 3.80 11.87 -14.29
CA TYR A 41 2.93 10.71 -14.07
C TYR A 41 1.88 10.57 -15.17
N CYS A 42 1.25 11.68 -15.57
CA CYS A 42 0.20 11.64 -16.57
C CYS A 42 0.75 11.34 -17.97
N LEU A 43 1.91 11.90 -18.33
CA LEU A 43 2.61 11.57 -19.57
C LEU A 43 3.05 10.10 -19.60
N ASN A 44 3.55 9.57 -18.49
CA ASN A 44 3.89 8.14 -18.40
C ASN A 44 2.66 7.23 -18.53
N ALA A 45 1.50 7.63 -17.99
CA ALA A 45 0.26 6.88 -18.17
C ALA A 45 -0.18 6.91 -19.64
N PHE A 46 -0.13 8.09 -20.28
CA PHE A 46 -0.42 8.26 -21.70
C PHE A 46 0.44 7.35 -22.59
N GLU A 47 1.73 7.19 -22.29
CA GLU A 47 2.59 6.28 -23.07
C GLU A 47 2.09 4.83 -23.08
N ASN A 48 1.44 4.39 -22.00
CA ASN A 48 0.93 3.03 -21.87
C ASN A 48 -0.51 2.87 -22.37
N THR A 49 -1.38 3.86 -22.15
CA THR A 49 -2.81 3.77 -22.46
C THR A 49 -3.21 4.48 -23.75
N LYS A 50 -2.31 5.31 -24.31
CA LYS A 50 -2.56 6.19 -25.47
C LYS A 50 -3.71 7.18 -25.25
N SER A 51 -4.05 7.45 -23.98
CA SER A 51 -5.11 8.35 -23.56
C SER A 51 -4.67 9.15 -22.33
N PHE A 52 -5.04 10.43 -22.25
CA PHE A 52 -4.68 11.26 -21.10
C PHE A 52 -5.51 10.88 -19.86
N PRO A 53 -4.89 10.72 -18.69
CA PRO A 53 -5.62 10.36 -17.48
C PRO A 53 -6.39 11.55 -16.90
N ILE A 54 -7.34 11.26 -16.02
CA ILE A 54 -7.83 12.20 -15.01
C ILE A 54 -6.89 12.12 -13.82
N LEU A 55 -6.36 13.26 -13.37
CA LEU A 55 -5.56 13.35 -12.15
C LEU A 55 -6.44 13.83 -10.99
N MET A 56 -6.57 12.99 -9.98
CA MET A 56 -7.21 13.30 -8.71
C MET A 56 -6.15 13.41 -7.62
N VAL A 57 -6.14 14.54 -6.91
CA VAL A 57 -5.19 14.83 -5.84
C VAL A 57 -5.95 15.10 -4.55
N ILE A 58 -5.64 14.35 -3.50
CA ILE A 58 -6.12 14.58 -2.15
C ILE A 58 -4.96 15.23 -1.38
N SER A 59 -5.06 16.54 -1.16
CA SER A 59 -4.09 17.29 -0.39
C SER A 59 -4.45 17.20 1.09
N ILE A 60 -3.60 16.57 1.90
CA ILE A 60 -3.80 16.44 3.36
C ILE A 60 -3.79 17.83 4.02
N ASN A 61 -2.84 18.68 3.62
CA ASN A 61 -2.82 20.08 4.03
C ASN A 61 -3.34 20.96 2.89
N ARG A 62 -2.66 22.09 2.67
CA ARG A 62 -3.00 23.11 1.67
C ARG A 62 -1.93 23.24 0.60
N PHE A 63 -2.23 24.10 -0.37
CA PHE A 63 -1.24 24.60 -1.33
C PHE A 63 -0.04 25.23 -0.64
N SER A 64 1.09 25.25 -1.36
CA SER A 64 2.34 25.76 -0.82
C SER A 64 2.38 27.24 -0.56
N SER A 65 1.59 27.99 -1.30
CA SER A 65 1.39 29.41 -1.14
C SER A 65 0.02 29.77 -1.72
N LYS A 66 -0.59 30.82 -1.16
CA LYS A 66 -1.81 31.41 -1.73
C LYS A 66 -1.58 31.86 -3.17
N LYS A 67 -0.42 32.46 -3.45
CA LYS A 67 -0.01 32.84 -4.81
C LYS A 67 -0.09 31.66 -5.78
N LEU A 68 0.51 30.51 -5.46
CA LEU A 68 0.43 29.33 -6.34
C LEU A 68 -1.02 28.91 -6.60
N ARG A 69 -1.84 28.83 -5.55
CA ARG A 69 -3.25 28.49 -5.65
C ARG A 69 -3.98 29.47 -6.57
N ASP A 70 -3.93 30.75 -6.24
CA ASP A 70 -4.73 31.80 -6.90
C ASP A 70 -4.28 32.06 -8.35
N THR A 71 -3.00 31.82 -8.68
CA THR A 71 -2.49 32.01 -10.05
C THR A 71 -2.62 30.79 -10.96
N SER A 72 -2.82 29.59 -10.41
CA SER A 72 -2.73 28.35 -11.17
C SER A 72 -3.94 27.44 -11.02
N PHE A 73 -4.83 27.73 -10.08
CA PHE A 73 -5.97 26.88 -9.77
C PHE A 73 -7.25 27.70 -9.66
N THR A 74 -8.38 27.09 -10.02
CA THR A 74 -9.71 27.72 -9.93
C THR A 74 -10.63 26.82 -9.12
N LEU A 75 -11.34 27.39 -8.15
CA LEU A 75 -12.43 26.73 -7.43
C LEU A 75 -13.73 27.30 -7.97
N ALA A 76 -14.50 26.49 -8.68
CA ALA A 76 -15.83 26.89 -9.13
C ALA A 76 -16.82 26.84 -7.96
N GLU A 77 -17.84 27.68 -8.02
CA GLU A 77 -18.92 27.65 -7.03
C GLU A 77 -19.66 26.31 -7.11
N GLY A 78 -19.85 25.65 -5.96
CA GLY A 78 -20.51 24.35 -5.87
C GLY A 78 -19.59 23.14 -6.07
N ASP A 79 -18.33 23.33 -6.44
CA ASP A 79 -17.37 22.22 -6.60
C ASP A 79 -16.56 21.96 -5.31
N PRO A 80 -16.35 20.69 -4.90
CA PRO A 80 -15.53 20.36 -3.73
C PRO A 80 -14.02 20.31 -4.01
N PHE A 81 -13.57 20.76 -5.19
CA PHE A 81 -12.18 20.65 -5.64
C PHE A 81 -11.72 21.85 -6.47
N TYR A 82 -10.41 22.09 -6.44
CA TYR A 82 -9.76 23.01 -7.37
C TYR A 82 -9.46 22.33 -8.71
N THR A 83 -9.58 23.09 -9.80
CA THR A 83 -9.19 22.70 -11.16
C THR A 83 -7.89 23.37 -11.60
N HIS A 84 -7.18 22.75 -12.53
CA HIS A 84 -5.92 23.26 -13.10
C HIS A 84 -5.90 23.11 -14.63
N PRO A 85 -5.44 24.12 -15.39
CA PRO A 85 -5.23 23.99 -16.83
C PRO A 85 -4.22 22.88 -17.15
N CYS A 86 -4.65 21.87 -17.91
CA CYS A 86 -3.89 20.62 -18.06
C CYS A 86 -4.03 19.93 -19.43
N GLN A 87 -4.63 20.59 -20.41
CA GLN A 87 -5.03 19.99 -21.70
C GLN A 87 -3.88 19.32 -22.47
N SER A 88 -2.63 19.69 -22.20
CA SER A 88 -1.44 19.10 -22.83
C SER A 88 -0.88 17.87 -22.13
N TRP A 89 -1.41 17.47 -20.97
CA TRP A 89 -0.86 16.36 -20.19
C TRP A 89 -1.88 15.59 -19.34
N ALA A 90 -3.12 16.06 -19.17
CA ALA A 90 -4.20 15.34 -18.51
C ALA A 90 -5.56 15.73 -19.11
N THR A 91 -6.57 14.88 -18.91
CA THR A 91 -7.96 15.16 -19.30
C THR A 91 -8.59 16.17 -18.34
N LYS A 92 -8.42 15.94 -17.04
CA LYS A 92 -8.87 16.82 -15.95
C LYS A 92 -7.89 16.72 -14.79
N VAL A 93 -7.80 17.79 -14.00
CA VAL A 93 -7.08 17.81 -12.72
C VAL A 93 -8.04 18.29 -11.65
N TRP A 94 -8.22 17.48 -10.61
CA TRP A 94 -9.04 17.79 -9.45
C TRP A 94 -8.16 17.73 -8.20
N VAL A 95 -8.09 18.82 -7.46
CA VAL A 95 -7.32 18.93 -6.23
C VAL A 95 -8.27 19.22 -5.07
N TYR A 96 -8.51 18.21 -4.26
CA TYR A 96 -9.26 18.29 -3.02
C TYR A 96 -8.34 18.77 -1.91
N THR A 97 -8.75 19.79 -1.15
CA THR A 97 -8.04 20.28 0.04
C THR A 97 -9.04 20.39 1.20
N PRO A 98 -8.59 20.47 2.47
CA PRO A 98 -9.50 20.67 3.60
C PRO A 98 -10.40 21.91 3.38
N ASP A 99 -9.80 22.99 2.86
CA ASP A 99 -10.54 24.23 2.55
C ASP A 99 -11.64 24.01 1.50
N SER A 100 -11.39 23.23 0.43
CA SER A 100 -12.35 23.06 -0.67
C SER A 100 -13.52 22.15 -0.32
N ILE A 101 -13.29 21.17 0.56
CA ILE A 101 -14.34 20.23 0.97
C ILE A 101 -15.12 20.68 2.20
N SER A 102 -14.65 21.71 2.92
CA SER A 102 -15.20 22.12 4.22
C SER A 102 -16.72 22.26 4.23
N SER A 103 -17.29 23.01 3.28
CA SER A 103 -18.75 23.21 3.15
C SER A 103 -19.53 21.95 2.77
N PHE A 104 -18.86 20.92 2.26
CA PHE A 104 -19.48 19.66 1.85
C PHE A 104 -19.44 18.62 2.97
N THR A 105 -18.57 18.79 3.96
CA THR A 105 -18.46 17.85 5.09
C THR A 105 -19.65 17.91 6.05
N ASP A 106 -20.42 19.01 6.01
CA ASP A 106 -21.60 19.18 6.85
C ASP A 106 -22.85 18.48 6.34
N ILE A 107 -22.85 18.06 5.07
CA ILE A 107 -23.97 17.38 4.43
C ILE A 107 -23.90 15.88 4.77
N SER A 108 -25.00 15.30 5.25
CA SER A 108 -25.11 13.85 5.49
C SER A 108 -26.31 13.26 4.74
N PRO A 109 -26.14 12.15 4.01
CA PRO A 109 -24.90 11.40 3.82
C PRO A 109 -23.88 12.19 2.99
N MET A 110 -22.60 12.10 3.36
CA MET A 110 -21.53 12.78 2.62
C MET A 110 -21.36 12.15 1.22
N ASP A 111 -21.12 12.99 0.21
CA ASP A 111 -20.78 12.51 -1.14
C ASP A 111 -19.58 11.54 -1.06
N PRO A 112 -19.60 10.38 -1.75
CA PRO A 112 -18.56 9.37 -1.63
C PRO A 112 -17.14 9.88 -1.88
N ILE A 113 -16.93 10.77 -2.86
CA ILE A 113 -15.59 11.28 -3.16
C ILE A 113 -15.16 12.27 -2.08
N VAL A 114 -16.08 13.11 -1.60
CA VAL A 114 -15.82 14.02 -0.48
C VAL A 114 -15.50 13.23 0.80
N ALA A 115 -16.23 12.15 1.08
CA ALA A 115 -16.00 11.27 2.23
C ALA A 115 -14.63 10.58 2.16
N ILE A 116 -14.26 10.07 0.99
CA ILE A 116 -12.92 9.52 0.75
C ILE A 116 -11.86 10.59 1.02
N ALA A 117 -11.98 11.77 0.41
CA ALA A 117 -11.04 12.87 0.60
C ALA A 117 -10.92 13.26 2.09
N TYR A 118 -12.04 13.38 2.79
CA TYR A 118 -12.11 13.69 4.21
C TYR A 118 -11.37 12.65 5.07
N VAL A 119 -11.63 11.35 4.87
CA VAL A 119 -10.95 10.26 5.61
C VAL A 119 -9.44 10.32 5.40
N PHE A 120 -8.99 10.50 4.15
CA PHE A 120 -7.56 10.61 3.84
C PHE A 120 -6.89 11.85 4.45
N MET A 121 -7.61 12.97 4.55
CA MET A 121 -7.11 14.21 5.16
C MET A 121 -7.03 14.11 6.68
N MET A 122 -8.00 13.46 7.34
CA MET A 122 -8.07 13.36 8.80
C MET A 122 -7.03 12.40 9.39
N GLN A 123 -6.56 11.42 8.60
CA GLN A 123 -5.51 10.46 8.98
C GLN A 123 -5.79 9.69 10.28
N GLN A 124 -7.07 9.52 10.63
CA GLN A 124 -7.48 8.78 11.84
C GLN A 124 -7.48 7.28 11.56
N GLN A 125 -6.78 6.52 12.42
CA GLN A 125 -6.75 5.05 12.31
C GLN A 125 -8.06 4.41 12.76
N ILE A 126 -8.77 5.05 13.70
CA ILE A 126 -10.01 4.57 14.27
C ILE A 126 -11.16 5.50 13.92
N ILE A 127 -12.30 4.92 13.57
CA ILE A 127 -13.47 5.69 13.15
C ILE A 127 -13.98 6.63 14.26
N ILE A 128 -13.87 6.23 15.53
CA ILE A 128 -14.31 7.04 16.69
C ILE A 128 -13.52 8.35 16.81
N GLY A 129 -12.30 8.41 16.27
CA GLY A 129 -11.50 9.63 16.22
C GLY A 129 -11.96 10.65 15.17
N MET A 130 -12.96 10.32 14.35
CA MET A 130 -13.50 11.18 13.30
C MET A 130 -14.69 11.99 13.83
N ASP A 131 -14.70 13.30 13.63
CA ASP A 131 -15.83 14.15 14.04
C ASP A 131 -17.16 13.69 13.41
N ARG A 132 -17.09 13.15 12.19
CA ARG A 132 -18.24 12.68 11.40
C ARG A 132 -18.40 11.15 11.41
N TYR A 133 -17.98 10.45 12.46
CA TYR A 133 -18.02 8.99 12.54
C TYR A 133 -19.42 8.36 12.37
N ASN A 134 -20.48 9.13 12.65
CA ASN A 134 -21.87 8.69 12.48
C ASN A 134 -22.37 8.80 11.04
N ASP A 135 -21.62 9.44 10.14
CA ASP A 135 -22.01 9.53 8.74
C ASP A 135 -21.98 8.13 8.08
N PRO A 136 -23.07 7.72 7.39
CA PRO A 136 -23.17 6.37 6.83
C PRO A 136 -22.12 6.10 5.75
N THR A 137 -21.70 7.12 4.99
CA THR A 137 -20.65 6.97 3.96
C THR A 137 -19.29 6.74 4.60
N ILE A 138 -18.96 7.48 5.67
CA ILE A 138 -17.72 7.26 6.44
C ILE A 138 -17.71 5.87 7.07
N GLN A 139 -18.81 5.44 7.68
CA GLN A 139 -18.93 4.08 8.23
C GLN A 139 -18.72 3.01 7.16
N GLN A 140 -19.26 3.23 5.96
CA GLN A 140 -19.09 2.30 4.85
C GLN A 140 -17.63 2.21 4.41
N ILE A 141 -16.91 3.34 4.33
CA ILE A 141 -15.48 3.36 3.99
C ILE A 141 -14.67 2.54 5.01
N TYR A 142 -14.90 2.74 6.31
CA TYR A 142 -14.20 1.97 7.34
C TYR A 142 -14.57 0.49 7.33
N LYS A 143 -15.84 0.14 7.10
CA LYS A 143 -16.29 -1.27 6.97
C LYS A 143 -15.60 -1.97 5.79
N VAL A 144 -15.56 -1.33 4.62
CA VAL A 144 -14.87 -1.87 3.44
C VAL A 144 -13.37 -1.99 3.72
N SER A 145 -12.76 -0.95 4.29
CA SER A 145 -11.34 -0.96 4.65
C SER A 145 -11.02 -2.11 5.60
N LEU A 146 -11.82 -2.29 6.65
CA LEU A 146 -11.66 -3.39 7.61
C LEU A 146 -11.75 -4.75 6.91
N SER A 147 -12.74 -4.94 6.03
CA SER A 147 -12.87 -6.21 5.29
C SER A 147 -11.65 -6.53 4.42
N ILE A 148 -11.04 -5.52 3.79
CA ILE A 148 -9.83 -5.66 2.97
C ILE A 148 -8.64 -6.03 3.88
N PHE A 149 -8.44 -5.30 4.97
CA PHE A 149 -7.30 -5.53 5.86
C PHE A 149 -7.40 -6.81 6.68
N SER A 150 -8.61 -7.29 7.00
CA SER A 150 -8.79 -8.61 7.64
C SER A 150 -8.29 -9.73 6.73
N VAL A 151 -8.62 -9.69 5.43
CA VAL A 151 -8.13 -10.67 4.46
C VAL A 151 -6.60 -10.62 4.33
N GLU A 152 -6.00 -9.42 4.28
CA GLU A 152 -4.54 -9.28 4.23
C GLU A 152 -3.85 -9.78 5.50
N ALA A 153 -4.43 -9.53 6.67
CA ALA A 153 -3.90 -10.00 7.95
C ALA A 153 -3.89 -11.54 8.04
N ASP A 154 -4.95 -12.20 7.56
CA ASP A 154 -5.04 -13.65 7.54
C ASP A 154 -3.98 -14.26 6.60
N VAL A 155 -3.79 -13.68 5.41
CA VAL A 155 -2.75 -14.10 4.46
C VAL A 155 -1.34 -13.93 5.04
N ALA A 156 -1.08 -12.79 5.70
CA ALA A 156 0.20 -12.54 6.34
C ALA A 156 0.46 -13.53 7.49
N LYS A 157 -0.56 -13.82 8.30
CA LYS A 157 -0.48 -14.79 9.39
C LYS A 157 -0.16 -16.20 8.88
N GLN A 158 -0.89 -16.67 7.86
CA GLN A 158 -0.61 -17.97 7.23
C GLN A 158 0.82 -18.05 6.68
N SER A 159 1.32 -16.96 6.07
CA SER A 159 2.68 -16.89 5.55
C SER A 159 3.73 -17.00 6.67
N ILE A 160 3.50 -16.35 7.81
CA ILE A 160 4.39 -16.43 8.99
C ILE A 160 4.39 -17.85 9.56
N GLU A 161 3.22 -18.48 9.69
CA GLU A 161 3.09 -19.86 10.20
C GLU A 161 3.83 -20.85 9.28
N GLN A 162 3.71 -20.72 7.96
CA GLN A 162 4.45 -21.55 7.01
C GLN A 162 5.96 -21.37 7.12
N MET A 163 6.42 -20.13 7.33
CA MET A 163 7.85 -19.85 7.50
C MET A 163 8.39 -20.42 8.80
N GLN A 164 7.61 -20.40 9.89
CA GLN A 164 7.97 -21.07 11.15
C GLN A 164 8.09 -22.58 10.96
N VAL A 165 7.12 -23.23 10.30
CA VAL A 165 7.19 -24.67 10.00
C VAL A 165 8.44 -25.02 9.19
N PHE A 166 8.79 -24.20 8.20
CA PHE A 166 10.02 -24.38 7.43
C PHE A 166 11.28 -24.25 8.31
N CYS A 167 11.36 -23.21 9.14
CA CYS A 167 12.48 -23.01 10.06
C CYS A 167 12.63 -24.17 11.05
N ASP A 168 11.51 -24.67 11.61
CA ASP A 168 11.50 -25.80 12.53
C ASP A 168 11.96 -27.10 11.84
N ALA A 169 11.53 -27.32 10.60
CA ALA A 169 11.96 -28.46 9.80
C ALA A 169 13.46 -28.40 9.51
N VAL A 170 13.98 -27.23 9.11
CA VAL A 170 15.41 -27.01 8.89
C VAL A 170 16.20 -27.25 10.18
N GLN A 171 15.75 -26.68 11.30
CA GLN A 171 16.41 -26.87 12.59
C GLN A 171 16.41 -28.35 13.02
N SER A 172 15.32 -29.08 12.79
CA SER A 172 15.24 -30.53 13.06
C SER A 172 16.23 -31.33 12.21
N GLN A 173 16.38 -30.99 10.92
CA GLN A 173 17.36 -31.63 10.04
C GLN A 173 18.80 -31.36 10.47
N PHE A 174 19.12 -30.12 10.89
CA PHE A 174 20.45 -29.81 11.44
C PHE A 174 20.74 -30.61 12.72
N LYS A 175 19.79 -30.68 13.67
CA LYS A 175 19.94 -31.49 14.88
C LYS A 175 20.13 -32.98 14.57
N LYS A 176 19.44 -33.52 13.56
CA LYS A 176 19.64 -34.91 13.10
C LYS A 176 21.03 -35.11 12.51
N GLY A 177 21.54 -34.15 11.75
CA GLY A 177 22.90 -34.18 11.19
C GLY A 177 23.99 -34.17 12.28
N GLU A 178 23.82 -33.39 13.34
CA GLU A 178 24.73 -33.39 14.50
C GLU A 178 24.68 -34.71 15.28
N HIS A 179 23.50 -35.30 15.46
CA HIS A 179 23.40 -36.64 16.07
C HIS A 179 24.06 -37.72 15.20
N TYR A 180 23.99 -37.60 13.87
CA TYR A 180 24.62 -38.55 12.94
C TYR A 180 26.15 -38.42 12.92
N SER A 181 26.70 -37.21 13.06
CA SER A 181 28.14 -36.98 13.15
C SER A 181 28.72 -37.40 14.50
N ILE A 182 27.96 -37.24 15.59
CA ILE A 182 28.32 -37.75 16.92
C ILE A 182 28.25 -39.29 16.96
N SER A 183 27.21 -39.91 16.40
CA SER A 183 27.05 -41.37 16.39
C SER A 183 28.09 -42.07 15.51
N THR A 184 28.45 -41.48 14.37
CA THR A 184 29.57 -41.98 13.55
C THR A 184 30.91 -41.84 14.28
N SER A 185 31.18 -40.71 14.95
CA SER A 185 32.41 -40.57 15.76
C SER A 185 32.49 -41.54 16.94
N ALA A 186 31.36 -41.86 17.57
CA ALA A 186 31.25 -42.84 18.66
C ALA A 186 31.39 -44.28 18.13
N SER A 187 30.83 -44.57 16.97
CA SER A 187 30.98 -45.87 16.29
C SER A 187 32.43 -46.10 15.85
N THR A 188 33.13 -45.08 15.35
CA THR A 188 34.57 -45.18 15.00
C THR A 188 35.45 -45.41 16.23
N LYS A 189 35.10 -44.82 17.39
CA LYS A 189 35.76 -45.08 18.69
C LYS A 189 35.43 -46.46 19.28
N ALA A 190 34.26 -47.03 18.98
CA ALA A 190 33.88 -48.36 19.41
C ALA A 190 34.57 -49.45 18.57
N VAL A 191 34.69 -49.25 17.25
CA VAL A 191 35.42 -50.16 16.34
C VAL A 191 36.90 -50.24 16.70
N THR A 192 37.54 -49.10 16.99
CA THR A 192 38.96 -49.06 17.42
C THR A 192 39.22 -49.71 18.78
N LYS A 193 38.25 -49.73 19.70
CA LYS A 193 38.35 -50.46 20.98
C LYS A 193 38.12 -51.97 20.82
N PHE A 194 37.24 -52.38 19.91
CA PHE A 194 36.96 -53.80 19.67
C PHE A 194 38.18 -54.52 19.07
N ASP A 195 38.90 -53.89 18.13
CA ASP A 195 40.14 -54.44 17.55
C ASP A 195 41.28 -54.59 18.58
N GLN A 196 41.41 -53.66 19.53
CA GLN A 196 42.42 -53.76 20.60
C GLN A 196 42.12 -54.87 21.62
N SER A 197 40.86 -55.23 21.82
CA SER A 197 40.48 -56.34 22.73
C SER A 197 40.71 -57.73 22.12
N LYS A 198 40.53 -57.89 20.79
CA LYS A 198 40.82 -59.16 20.10
C LYS A 198 42.32 -59.44 19.95
N SER A 199 43.15 -58.40 19.82
CA SER A 199 44.62 -58.55 19.80
C SER A 199 45.19 -59.06 21.13
N LYS A 200 44.49 -58.91 22.26
CA LYS A 200 44.95 -59.36 23.58
C LYS A 200 44.46 -60.75 23.98
N SER A 201 43.55 -61.38 23.24
CA SER A 201 43.06 -62.75 23.54
C SER A 201 43.67 -63.84 22.65
N LEU A 202 44.62 -63.50 21.78
CA LEU A 202 45.36 -64.44 20.91
C LEU A 202 46.82 -64.65 21.36
N VAL A 203 47.19 -64.11 22.52
CA VAL A 203 48.49 -64.34 23.16
C VAL A 203 48.24 -64.89 24.56
N ASN A 204 47.98 -66.19 24.61
CA ASN A 204 48.26 -67.07 25.75
C ASN A 204 48.61 -68.44 25.19
#